data_AF-A0A3D0MSF8-F1
#
_entry.id   AF-A0A3D0MSF8-F1
#
_cell.length_a   1.000
_cell.length_b   1.000
_cell.length_c   1.000
_cell.angle_alpha   90.00
_cell.angle_beta   90.00
_cell.angle_gamma   90.00
#
_symmetry.space_group_name_H-M   'P 1'
#
loop_
_entity.id
_entity.type
_entity.pdbx_description
1 polymer ?
#
loop_
_entity_poly.entity_id
_entity_poly.type
_entity_poly.pdbx_seq_one_letter_code
_entity_poly.pdbx_strand_id
1 'polypeptide(L)'
;MSYIKRMCVGFILLICFLGNNSPCSASSRGGIVLALSGGGTKGLAHIGVLQVLEENNIPIAGIVGTSMGAIIGGLAASGYTGIELEEVVNNIDLGSLLAEKDASMVLPLGERTSENSAIPWFSLGSRRGIGGALGGFSGVKLLEKFSQMAARVQVIRFSELPIPFAAVATDLETGEKVVLQSGSLAMAQKEQG
;
A
#
# COMPACT_ATOMS: atom_id res chain seq x y z
N MET A 1 -28.57 -34.87 39.29
CA MET A 1 -28.02 -33.58 38.78
C MET A 1 -26.48 -33.61 38.78
N SER A 2 -25.83 -34.62 38.17
CA SER A 2 -24.36 -34.78 38.25
C SER A 2 -23.69 -35.41 37.02
N TYR A 3 -24.39 -35.49 35.88
CA TYR A 3 -23.85 -36.11 34.65
C TYR A 3 -23.55 -35.10 33.53
N ILE A 4 -24.23 -33.95 33.49
CA ILE A 4 -24.03 -32.91 32.46
C ILE A 4 -22.74 -32.11 32.65
N LYS A 5 -22.25 -31.94 33.89
CA LYS A 5 -21.02 -31.17 34.14
C LYS A 5 -19.73 -31.89 33.73
N ARG A 6 -19.71 -33.23 33.63
CA ARG A 6 -18.52 -33.99 33.21
C ARG A 6 -18.33 -34.01 31.69
N MET A 7 -19.40 -33.83 30.91
CA MET A 7 -19.35 -33.84 29.45
C MET A 7 -18.82 -32.52 28.86
N CYS A 8 -19.05 -31.39 29.55
CA CYS A 8 -18.53 -30.09 29.10
C CYS A 8 -17.02 -29.91 29.35
N VAL A 9 -16.45 -30.54 30.39
CA VAL A 9 -15.01 -30.41 30.70
C VAL A 9 -14.15 -31.19 29.69
N GLY A 10 -14.62 -32.33 29.20
CA GLY A 10 -13.93 -33.09 28.14
C GLY A 10 -13.95 -32.38 26.78
N PHE A 11 -15.00 -31.61 26.48
CA PHE A 11 -15.12 -30.88 25.22
C PHE A 11 -14.27 -29.61 25.18
N ILE A 12 -14.10 -28.94 26.33
CA ILE A 12 -13.23 -27.75 26.45
C ILE A 12 -11.74 -28.12 26.36
N LEU A 13 -11.34 -29.30 26.84
CA LEU A 13 -9.93 -29.73 26.78
C LEU A 13 -9.49 -30.19 25.37
N LEU A 14 -10.44 -30.53 24.48
CA LEU A 14 -10.17 -30.89 23.08
C LEU A 14 -9.99 -29.67 22.17
N ILE A 15 -10.51 -28.51 22.56
CA ILE A 15 -10.38 -27.25 21.80
C ILE A 15 -9.03 -26.57 22.06
N CYS A 16 -8.39 -26.83 23.20
CA CYS A 16 -7.09 -26.22 23.52
C CYS A 16 -5.88 -26.93 22.90
N PHE A 17 -6.03 -28.11 22.27
CA PHE A 17 -4.92 -28.83 21.63
C PHE A 17 -4.75 -28.52 20.13
N LEU A 18 -5.63 -27.68 19.54
CA LEU A 18 -5.50 -27.14 18.19
C LEU A 18 -4.84 -25.74 18.16
N GLY A 19 -4.15 -25.37 19.24
CA GLY A 19 -3.37 -24.13 19.35
C GLY A 19 -2.00 -24.17 18.68
N ASN A 20 -1.78 -25.07 17.73
CA ASN A 20 -0.58 -25.07 16.90
C ASN A 20 -0.98 -24.68 15.49
N ASN A 21 -0.86 -23.39 15.16
CA ASN A 21 -0.60 -22.91 13.79
C ASN A 21 -0.21 -21.43 13.84
N SER A 22 1.07 -21.17 13.96
CA SER A 22 1.66 -20.04 13.25
C SER A 22 2.97 -20.53 12.66
N PRO A 23 2.93 -21.22 11.50
CA PRO A 23 4.05 -21.04 10.60
C PRO A 23 3.99 -19.58 10.17
N CYS A 24 4.92 -18.76 10.69
CA CYS A 24 5.45 -17.68 9.89
C CYS A 24 6.15 -18.35 8.71
N SER A 25 5.38 -18.83 7.74
CA SER A 25 5.89 -19.32 6.49
C SER A 25 6.11 -18.10 5.62
N ALA A 26 7.14 -17.32 5.95
CA ALA A 26 7.88 -16.63 4.91
C ALA A 26 8.18 -17.71 3.86
N SER A 27 7.64 -17.53 2.66
CA SER A 27 7.73 -18.51 1.58
C SER A 27 9.16 -19.08 1.55
N SER A 28 9.31 -20.37 1.84
CA SER A 28 10.58 -21.08 1.80
C SER A 28 11.14 -21.23 0.39
N ARG A 29 10.49 -20.59 -0.60
CA ARG A 29 11.06 -20.39 -1.92
C ARG A 29 12.10 -19.28 -1.80
N GLY A 30 13.37 -19.64 -1.95
CA GLY A 30 14.44 -18.67 -2.10
C GLY A 30 14.06 -17.60 -3.12
N GLY A 31 14.51 -16.37 -2.89
CA GLY A 31 14.14 -15.24 -3.72
C GLY A 31 14.57 -13.91 -3.12
N ILE A 32 14.27 -12.83 -3.83
CA ILE A 32 14.61 -11.48 -3.40
C ILE A 32 13.48 -10.87 -2.57
N VAL A 33 13.84 -10.00 -1.64
CA VAL A 33 12.88 -9.11 -0.98
C VAL A 33 12.93 -7.75 -1.67
N LEU A 34 11.80 -7.31 -2.19
CA LEU A 34 11.69 -6.07 -2.94
C LEU A 34 11.37 -4.90 -1.99
N ALA A 35 12.21 -3.88 -1.97
CA ALA A 35 11.97 -2.65 -1.20
C ALA A 35 11.59 -1.51 -2.17
N LEU A 36 10.33 -1.07 -2.10
CA LEU A 36 9.73 -0.09 -3.01
C LEU A 36 9.56 1.26 -2.33
N SER A 37 10.34 2.25 -2.76
CA SER A 37 10.27 3.61 -2.21
C SER A 37 8.98 4.35 -2.61
N GLY A 38 8.67 5.41 -1.87
CA GLY A 38 7.69 6.42 -2.30
C GLY A 38 8.22 7.28 -3.47
N GLY A 39 7.36 8.16 -4.00
CA GLY A 39 7.75 9.08 -5.08
C GLY A 39 6.63 9.63 -5.98
N GLY A 40 5.36 9.60 -5.55
CA GLY A 40 4.23 10.06 -6.36
C GLY A 40 4.14 9.32 -7.70
N THR A 41 3.90 10.04 -8.80
CA THR A 41 3.81 9.46 -10.16
C THR A 41 5.10 8.79 -10.63
N LYS A 42 6.29 9.19 -10.13
CA LYS A 42 7.54 8.47 -10.44
C LYS A 42 7.54 7.04 -9.88
N GLY A 43 6.75 6.77 -8.84
CA GLY A 43 6.62 5.43 -8.26
C GLY A 43 6.04 4.42 -9.24
N LEU A 44 5.36 4.85 -10.32
CA LEU A 44 4.88 3.95 -11.38
C LEU A 44 6.02 3.18 -12.07
N ALA A 45 7.26 3.66 -11.99
CA ALA A 45 8.43 2.93 -12.47
C ALA A 45 8.60 1.54 -11.80
N HIS A 46 8.06 1.35 -10.59
CA HIS A 46 8.06 0.06 -9.91
C HIS A 46 7.28 -1.01 -10.69
N ILE A 47 6.30 -0.63 -11.51
CA ILE A 47 5.57 -1.56 -12.39
C ILE A 47 6.54 -2.18 -13.40
N GLY A 48 7.41 -1.37 -14.03
CA GLY A 48 8.42 -1.88 -14.96
C GLY A 48 9.45 -2.80 -14.27
N VAL A 49 9.81 -2.50 -13.01
CA VAL A 49 10.67 -3.40 -12.22
C VAL A 49 10.00 -4.76 -12.01
N LEU A 50 8.70 -4.77 -11.66
CA LEU A 50 7.93 -6.01 -11.50
C LEU A 50 7.90 -6.81 -12.80
N GLN A 51 7.60 -6.16 -13.93
CA GLN A 51 7.58 -6.82 -15.25
C GLN A 51 8.92 -7.49 -15.58
N VAL A 52 10.04 -6.79 -15.39
CA VAL A 52 11.38 -7.36 -15.67
C VAL A 52 11.68 -8.55 -14.75
N LEU A 53 11.28 -8.49 -13.47
CA LEU A 53 11.47 -9.60 -12.54
C LEU A 53 10.61 -10.81 -12.93
N GLU A 54 9.36 -10.58 -13.34
CA GLU A 54 8.43 -11.61 -13.84
C GLU A 54 8.97 -12.27 -15.12
N GLU A 55 9.39 -11.47 -16.11
CA GLU A 55 9.95 -11.94 -17.38
C GLU A 55 11.20 -12.81 -17.20
N ASN A 56 12.05 -12.45 -16.24
CA ASN A 56 13.28 -13.20 -15.92
C ASN A 56 13.05 -14.33 -14.91
N ASN A 57 11.80 -14.59 -14.51
CA ASN A 57 11.43 -15.62 -13.54
C ASN A 57 12.18 -15.48 -12.20
N ILE A 58 12.44 -14.24 -11.77
CA ILE A 58 13.13 -13.95 -10.50
C ILE A 58 12.11 -14.05 -9.37
N PRO A 59 12.23 -15.03 -8.45
CA PRO A 59 11.24 -15.21 -7.38
C PRO A 59 11.32 -14.07 -6.36
N ILE A 60 10.15 -13.49 -6.06
CA ILE A 60 9.99 -12.48 -5.01
C ILE A 60 9.50 -13.19 -3.74
N ALA A 61 10.31 -13.16 -2.69
CA ALA A 61 10.02 -13.79 -1.40
C ALA A 61 9.27 -12.86 -0.44
N GLY A 62 9.29 -11.56 -0.70
CA GLY A 62 8.57 -10.56 0.09
C GLY A 62 8.63 -9.17 -0.54
N ILE A 63 7.69 -8.31 -0.17
CA ILE A 63 7.63 -6.92 -0.64
C ILE A 63 7.46 -5.98 0.55
N VAL A 64 8.24 -4.89 0.57
CA VAL A 64 8.07 -3.79 1.51
C VAL A 64 7.89 -2.50 0.73
N GLY A 65 6.87 -1.71 1.03
CA GLY A 65 6.55 -0.50 0.27
C GLY A 65 6.31 0.75 1.11
N THR A 66 6.52 1.92 0.50
CA THR A 66 6.15 3.24 1.05
C THR A 66 5.41 4.07 0.02
N SER A 67 4.30 4.72 0.39
CA SER A 67 3.45 5.56 -0.48
C SER A 67 3.07 4.82 -1.77
N MET A 68 3.41 5.35 -2.94
CA MET A 68 3.17 4.67 -4.22
C MET A 68 3.80 3.27 -4.30
N GLY A 69 4.95 3.06 -3.64
CA GLY A 69 5.57 1.74 -3.53
C GLY A 69 4.75 0.75 -2.70
N ALA A 70 4.01 1.22 -1.68
CA ALA A 70 3.07 0.38 -0.92
C ALA A 70 1.81 0.07 -1.73
N ILE A 71 1.36 1.01 -2.57
CA ILE A 71 0.22 0.80 -3.47
C ILE A 71 0.55 -0.30 -4.49
N ILE A 72 1.61 -0.09 -5.27
CA ILE A 72 2.04 -1.03 -6.31
C ILE A 72 2.47 -2.35 -5.68
N GLY A 73 3.30 -2.29 -4.63
CA GLY A 73 3.81 -3.47 -3.94
C GLY A 73 2.71 -4.28 -3.26
N GLY A 74 1.69 -3.65 -2.68
CA GLY A 74 0.56 -4.33 -2.07
C GLY A 74 -0.32 -5.03 -3.11
N LEU A 75 -0.57 -4.39 -4.26
CA LEU A 75 -1.30 -5.01 -5.36
C LEU A 75 -0.53 -6.18 -5.95
N ALA A 76 0.77 -6.01 -6.22
CA ALA A 76 1.64 -7.09 -6.68
C ALA A 76 1.66 -8.25 -5.68
N ALA A 77 1.77 -7.95 -4.38
CA ALA A 77 1.72 -8.94 -3.32
C ALA A 77 0.41 -9.73 -3.28
N SER A 78 -0.71 -9.08 -3.62
CA SER A 78 -2.02 -9.72 -3.74
C SER A 78 -2.23 -10.56 -5.01
N GLY A 79 -1.25 -10.58 -5.92
CA GLY A 79 -1.25 -11.40 -7.13
C GLY A 79 -1.55 -10.65 -8.43
N TYR A 80 -1.62 -9.32 -8.42
CA TYR A 80 -1.69 -8.54 -9.67
C TYR A 80 -0.33 -8.52 -10.37
N THR A 81 -0.32 -8.79 -11.67
CA THR A 81 0.88 -8.78 -12.51
C THR A 81 1.31 -7.37 -12.90
N GLY A 82 2.58 -7.20 -13.28
CA GLY A 82 3.07 -5.93 -13.82
C GLY A 82 2.27 -5.44 -15.03
N ILE A 83 1.80 -6.36 -15.89
CA ILE A 83 0.99 -6.03 -17.08
C ILE A 83 -0.39 -5.49 -16.68
N GLU A 84 -1.08 -6.12 -15.73
CA GLU A 84 -2.39 -5.65 -15.26
C GLU A 84 -2.30 -4.26 -14.62
N LEU A 85 -1.23 -3.98 -13.88
CA LEU A 85 -1.00 -2.67 -13.29
C LEU A 85 -0.69 -1.61 -14.34
N GLU A 86 0.07 -1.97 -15.38
CA GLU A 86 0.36 -1.08 -16.50
C GLU A 86 -0.92 -0.73 -17.28
N GLU A 87 -1.80 -1.70 -17.51
CA GLU A 87 -3.09 -1.47 -18.18
C GLU A 87 -3.94 -0.43 -17.44
N VAL A 88 -3.95 -0.46 -16.11
CA VAL A 88 -4.65 0.54 -15.29
C VAL A 88 -4.07 1.94 -15.48
N VAL A 89 -2.74 2.04 -15.59
CA VAL A 89 -2.02 3.31 -15.82
C VAL A 89 -2.28 3.85 -17.22
N ASN A 90 -2.20 3.00 -18.25
CA ASN A 90 -2.39 3.38 -19.66
C ASN A 90 -3.84 3.79 -19.97
N ASN A 91 -4.81 3.29 -19.20
CA ASN A 91 -6.21 3.69 -19.28
C ASN A 91 -6.50 5.06 -18.62
N ILE A 92 -5.48 5.71 -18.07
CA ILE A 92 -5.54 7.08 -17.59
C ILE A 92 -4.71 7.92 -18.55
N ASP A 93 -5.15 9.15 -18.83
CA ASP A 93 -4.43 10.07 -19.69
C ASP A 93 -3.06 10.38 -19.06
N LEU A 94 -2.05 9.58 -19.43
CA LEU A 94 -0.71 9.62 -18.86
C LEU A 94 -0.01 10.95 -19.19
N GLY A 95 -0.43 11.60 -20.28
CA GLY A 95 0.00 12.95 -20.65
C GLY A 95 -0.34 13.97 -19.56
N SER A 96 -1.51 13.86 -18.94
CA SER A 96 -1.89 14.71 -17.79
C SER A 96 -1.12 14.37 -16.51
N LEU A 97 -0.82 13.09 -16.24
CA LEU A 97 -0.07 12.65 -15.05
C LEU A 97 1.40 13.09 -15.07
N LEU A 98 2.00 13.16 -16.26
CA LEU A 98 3.39 13.54 -16.45
C LEU A 98 3.57 15.06 -16.65
N ALA A 99 2.64 15.73 -17.36
CA ALA A 99 2.70 17.17 -17.61
C ALA A 99 2.43 18.03 -16.36
N GLU A 100 1.70 17.52 -15.37
CA GLU A 100 1.46 18.24 -14.10
C GLU A 100 2.74 18.47 -13.27
N LYS A 101 3.85 17.80 -13.63
CA LYS A 101 5.13 17.88 -12.91
C LYS A 101 6.03 19.02 -13.38
N ASP A 102 5.85 19.55 -14.59
CA ASP A 102 6.63 20.71 -15.06
C ASP A 102 6.21 22.01 -14.33
N ALA A 103 5.04 22.02 -13.69
CA ALA A 103 4.59 23.10 -12.81
C ALA A 103 5.23 23.06 -11.40
N SER A 104 6.04 22.04 -11.08
CA SER A 104 6.60 21.82 -9.73
C SER A 104 8.12 22.03 -9.67
N MET A 105 8.62 23.10 -10.30
CA MET A 105 9.94 23.67 -9.96
C MET A 105 10.02 25.17 -10.27
N VAL A 106 9.10 25.97 -9.73
CA VAL A 106 9.37 27.39 -9.46
C VAL A 106 9.07 27.60 -7.99
N LEU A 107 10.11 27.58 -7.16
CA LEU A 107 10.04 28.17 -5.83
C LEU A 107 10.02 29.69 -6.03
N PRO A 108 8.95 30.43 -5.67
CA PRO A 108 9.10 31.85 -5.41
C PRO A 108 9.88 31.95 -4.10
N LEU A 109 11.20 32.11 -4.22
CA LEU A 109 12.01 32.60 -3.10
C LEU A 109 11.56 34.05 -2.84
N GLY A 110 10.72 34.23 -1.82
CA GLY A 110 10.16 35.54 -1.41
C GLY A 110 8.68 35.63 -1.81
N GLU A 111 7.74 35.97 -0.93
CA GLU A 111 7.82 36.79 0.26
C GLU A 111 7.11 36.13 1.45
N ARG A 112 7.68 36.34 2.65
CA ARG A 112 7.02 36.02 3.91
C ARG A 112 5.97 37.09 4.20
N THR A 113 4.70 36.74 4.16
CA THR A 113 3.67 37.42 4.95
C THR A 113 2.54 36.46 5.35
N SER A 114 2.13 36.60 6.62
CA SER A 114 0.90 36.14 7.27
C SER A 114 0.65 34.63 7.43
N GLU A 115 1.07 34.13 8.60
CA GLU A 115 0.14 33.60 9.61
C GLU A 115 -0.99 32.68 9.12
N ASN A 116 -0.63 31.49 8.63
CA ASN A 116 -1.34 30.26 8.96
C ASN A 116 -0.42 29.08 8.63
N SER A 117 -0.17 28.20 9.60
CA SER A 117 0.63 27.00 9.46
C SER A 117 -0.11 25.94 8.63
N ALA A 118 -0.22 26.15 7.33
CA ALA A 118 -0.55 25.09 6.38
C ALA A 118 0.77 24.60 5.81
N ILE A 119 1.11 23.34 6.11
CA ILE A 119 2.29 22.72 5.54
C ILE A 119 2.10 22.74 4.01
N PRO A 120 3.01 23.34 3.23
CA PRO A 120 2.79 23.66 1.81
C PRO A 120 2.55 22.44 0.90
N TRP A 121 2.64 21.22 1.43
CA TRP A 121 2.27 19.99 0.72
C TRP A 121 0.77 19.67 0.77
N PHE A 122 0.00 20.27 1.70
CA PHE A 122 -1.43 20.02 1.87
C PHE A 122 -2.21 21.33 1.92
N SER A 123 -2.68 21.80 0.75
CA SER A 123 -3.64 22.89 0.66
C SER A 123 -5.06 22.33 0.72
N LEU A 124 -5.67 22.33 1.90
CA LEU A 124 -7.09 21.99 2.08
C LEU A 124 -7.95 23.23 1.78
N GLY A 125 -8.15 23.52 0.50
CA GLY A 125 -9.02 24.60 0.02
C GLY A 125 -10.49 24.19 0.05
N SER A 126 -11.28 24.83 0.92
CA SER A 126 -12.74 24.67 0.99
C SER A 126 -13.40 25.15 -0.31
N ARG A 127 -14.23 24.26 -0.90
CA ARG A 127 -15.00 24.41 -2.16
C ARG A 127 -14.15 24.53 -3.44
N ARG A 128 -14.24 23.46 -4.25
CA ARG A 128 -13.92 23.35 -5.69
C ARG A 128 -12.53 22.74 -5.99
N GLY A 129 -12.50 21.40 -5.97
CA GLY A 129 -11.41 20.58 -6.53
C GLY A 129 -10.24 20.37 -5.56
N ILE A 130 -10.05 19.12 -5.14
CA ILE A 130 -8.84 18.69 -4.42
C ILE A 130 -7.72 18.60 -5.45
N GLY A 131 -6.93 19.67 -5.58
CA GLY A 131 -5.71 19.71 -6.37
C GLY A 131 -4.54 20.10 -5.46
N GLY A 132 -4.01 19.12 -4.73
CA GLY A 132 -2.82 19.25 -3.89
C GLY A 132 -1.60 18.58 -4.53
N ALA A 133 -0.45 18.64 -3.87
CA ALA A 133 0.88 18.19 -4.34
C ALA A 133 1.01 16.70 -4.75
N LEU A 134 -0.10 15.96 -4.85
CA LEU A 134 -0.20 14.55 -5.27
C LEU A 134 -0.56 14.34 -6.75
N GLY A 135 -0.49 15.40 -7.58
CA GLY A 135 -0.97 15.33 -8.96
C GLY A 135 -2.47 15.60 -8.99
N GLY A 136 -2.90 16.33 -10.00
CA GLY A 136 -4.26 16.82 -10.19
C GLY A 136 -5.30 15.71 -10.36
N PHE A 137 -6.44 16.06 -10.96
CA PHE A 137 -7.61 15.17 -11.08
C PHE A 137 -7.28 13.77 -11.65
N SER A 138 -6.21 13.64 -12.43
CA SER A 138 -5.75 12.38 -12.98
C SER A 138 -5.06 11.47 -11.95
N GLY A 139 -4.23 12.03 -11.07
CA GLY A 139 -3.54 11.27 -10.00
C GLY A 139 -4.52 10.72 -8.96
N VAL A 140 -5.54 11.52 -8.62
CA VAL A 140 -6.62 11.09 -7.72
C VAL A 140 -7.42 9.93 -8.33
N LYS A 141 -7.73 9.98 -9.63
CA LYS A 141 -8.43 8.88 -10.34
C LYS A 141 -7.60 7.60 -10.37
N LEU A 142 -6.29 7.71 -10.55
CA LEU A 142 -5.38 6.56 -10.53
C LEU A 142 -5.38 5.91 -9.14
N LEU A 143 -5.22 6.72 -8.10
CA LEU A 143 -5.25 6.25 -6.72
C LEU A 143 -6.60 5.59 -6.38
N GLU A 144 -7.70 6.14 -6.88
CA GLU A 144 -9.03 5.55 -6.70
C GLU A 144 -9.13 4.17 -7.37
N LYS A 145 -8.67 4.02 -8.61
CA LYS A 145 -8.65 2.71 -9.30
C LYS A 145 -7.80 1.69 -8.53
N PHE A 146 -6.61 2.05 -8.08
CA PHE A 146 -5.78 1.16 -7.28
C PHE A 146 -6.44 0.81 -5.93
N SER A 147 -7.07 1.77 -5.27
CA SER A 147 -7.83 1.51 -4.05
C SER A 147 -9.00 0.56 -4.29
N GLN A 148 -9.69 0.65 -5.43
CA GLN A 148 -10.78 -0.26 -5.79
C GLN A 148 -10.27 -1.68 -6.03
N MET A 149 -9.09 -1.84 -6.64
CA MET A 149 -8.44 -3.15 -6.80
C MET A 149 -8.04 -3.73 -5.43
N ALA A 150 -7.38 -2.94 -4.59
CA ALA A 150 -6.95 -3.37 -3.26
C ALA A 150 -8.14 -3.71 -2.34
N ALA A 151 -9.28 -3.05 -2.51
CA ALA A 151 -10.49 -3.35 -1.73
C ALA A 151 -11.10 -4.73 -2.05
N ARG A 152 -10.75 -5.35 -3.18
CA ARG A 152 -11.16 -6.73 -3.52
C ARG A 152 -10.35 -7.78 -2.75
N VAL A 153 -9.21 -7.37 -2.17
CA VAL A 153 -8.32 -8.25 -1.41
C VAL A 153 -8.84 -8.37 0.02
N GLN A 154 -9.40 -9.54 0.36
CA GLN A 154 -9.93 -9.82 1.69
C GLN A 154 -8.90 -10.60 2.52
N VAL A 155 -7.94 -9.87 3.08
CA VAL A 155 -6.90 -10.44 3.96
C VAL A 155 -6.78 -9.58 5.21
N ILE A 156 -6.59 -10.23 6.36
CA ILE A 156 -6.40 -9.55 7.65
C ILE A 156 -4.90 -9.39 7.96
N ARG A 157 -4.06 -10.37 7.62
CA ARG A 157 -2.60 -10.31 7.82
C ARG A 157 -1.88 -10.36 6.48
N PHE A 158 -1.02 -9.39 6.21
CA PHE A 158 -0.33 -9.28 4.92
C PHE A 158 0.69 -10.39 4.66
N SER A 159 1.01 -11.20 5.67
CA SER A 159 1.77 -12.44 5.50
C SER A 159 1.00 -13.55 4.79
N GLU A 160 -0.33 -13.44 4.68
CA GLU A 160 -1.22 -14.43 4.04
C GLU A 160 -1.44 -14.15 2.55
N LEU A 161 -0.95 -13.02 2.07
CA LEU A 161 -0.95 -12.70 0.64
C LEU A 161 -0.07 -13.69 -0.12
N PRO A 162 -0.32 -13.89 -1.44
CA PRO A 162 0.55 -14.70 -2.30
C PRO A 162 2.04 -14.42 -2.13
N ILE A 163 2.40 -13.15 -1.92
CA ILE A 163 3.74 -12.72 -1.51
C ILE A 163 3.60 -11.95 -0.18
N PRO A 164 4.35 -12.30 0.88
CA PRO A 164 4.32 -11.56 2.14
C PRO A 164 4.63 -10.07 1.94
N PHE A 165 3.80 -9.20 2.53
CA PHE A 165 3.90 -7.75 2.36
C PHE A 165 3.97 -6.97 3.68
N ALA A 166 4.64 -5.82 3.65
CA ALA A 166 4.57 -4.81 4.71
C ALA A 166 4.59 -3.40 4.12
N ALA A 167 3.86 -2.47 4.73
CA ALA A 167 3.83 -1.07 4.31
C ALA A 167 4.43 -0.17 5.40
N VAL A 168 5.30 0.77 5.04
CA VAL A 168 5.92 1.71 5.99
C VAL A 168 5.24 3.07 5.91
N ALA A 169 4.67 3.52 7.02
CA ALA A 169 3.97 4.80 7.16
C ALA A 169 4.58 5.64 8.29
N THR A 170 4.09 6.86 8.46
CA THR A 170 4.46 7.76 9.55
C THR A 170 3.22 8.08 10.36
N ASP A 171 3.28 7.90 11.67
CA ASP A 171 2.25 8.40 12.59
C ASP A 171 2.35 9.94 12.62
N LEU A 172 1.26 10.64 12.29
CA LEU A 172 1.25 12.09 12.20
C LEU A 172 1.14 12.79 13.55
N GLU A 173 0.68 12.11 14.60
CA GLU A 173 0.59 12.65 15.95
C GLU A 173 1.97 12.61 16.63
N THR A 174 2.70 11.51 16.45
CA THR A 174 3.97 11.25 17.13
C THR A 174 5.20 11.50 16.26
N GLY A 175 5.06 11.45 14.94
CA GLY A 175 6.16 11.48 13.97
C GLY A 175 6.94 10.17 13.87
N GLU A 176 6.49 9.10 14.55
CA GLU A 176 7.19 7.82 14.55
C GLU A 176 6.90 7.00 13.29
N LYS A 177 7.88 6.18 12.91
CA LYS A 177 7.73 5.23 11.81
C LYS A 177 6.85 4.06 12.26
N VAL A 178 5.78 3.81 11.51
CA VAL A 178 4.88 2.67 11.72
C VAL A 178 5.03 1.68 10.57
N VAL A 179 5.06 0.39 10.90
CA VAL A 179 5.06 -0.70 9.89
C VAL A 179 3.72 -1.42 9.96
N LEU A 180 2.96 -1.34 8.87
CA LEU A 180 1.66 -1.97 8.71
C LEU A 180 1.85 -3.37 8.12
N GLN A 181 1.43 -4.39 8.87
CA GLN A 181 1.49 -5.81 8.48
C GLN A 181 0.12 -6.51 8.53
N SER A 182 -0.93 -5.77 8.89
CA SER A 182 -2.29 -6.29 9.04
C SER A 182 -3.32 -5.17 8.89
N GLY A 183 -4.56 -5.56 8.62
CA GLY A 183 -5.69 -4.67 8.40
C GLY A 183 -6.18 -4.71 6.95
N SER A 184 -6.96 -3.71 6.54
CA SER A 184 -7.37 -3.57 5.14
C SER A 184 -6.19 -3.11 4.30
N LEU A 185 -5.86 -3.85 3.24
CA LEU A 185 -4.79 -3.48 2.30
C LEU A 185 -5.03 -2.09 1.70
N ALA A 186 -6.27 -1.80 1.30
CA ALA A 186 -6.65 -0.50 0.75
C ALA A 186 -6.52 0.64 1.77
N MET A 187 -6.75 0.37 3.06
CA MET A 187 -6.53 1.37 4.11
C MET A 187 -5.03 1.57 4.36
N ALA A 188 -4.26 0.49 4.50
CA ALA A 188 -2.82 0.57 4.72
C ALA A 188 -2.08 1.34 3.61
N GLN A 189 -2.63 1.35 2.39
CA GLN A 189 -2.13 2.14 1.26
C GLN A 189 -2.53 3.63 1.33
N LYS A 190 -3.70 3.96 1.90
CA LYS A 190 -4.19 5.34 2.06
C LYS A 190 -3.53 6.09 3.21
N GLU A 191 -3.19 5.39 4.29
CA GLU A 191 -2.53 5.96 5.48
C GLU A 191 -1.07 6.42 5.22
N GLN A 192 -0.58 6.36 3.99
CA GLN A 192 0.80 6.71 3.61
C GLN A 192 0.93 7.99 2.79
N GLY A 193 -0.14 8.79 2.73
CA GLY A 193 -0.24 10.03 1.94
C GLY A 193 -0.59 11.23 2.79
#